data_AF-A0A2E2K537-F1
#
_entry.id   AF-A0A2E2K537-F1
#
_cell.length_a   1.000
_cell.length_b   1.000
_cell.length_c   1.000
_cell.angle_alpha   90.00
_cell.angle_beta   90.00
_cell.angle_gamma   90.00
#
_symmetry.space_group_name_H-M   'P 1'
#
loop_
_entity.id
_entity.type
_entity.pdbx_description
1 polymer ?
#
loop_
_entity_poly.entity_id
_entity_poly.type
_entity_poly.pdbx_seq_one_letter_code
_entity_poly.pdbx_strand_id
1 'polypeptide(L)' 'MNLESFLITVGISLAVGMLIGYFAREFFQTIYRVFHDLYASPKTLKRYRPPSRQKDSSNE' A
#
# COMPACT_ATOMS: atom_id res chain seq x y z
N MET A 1 -0.19 7.68 -45.41
CA MET A 1 0.48 8.06 -44.15
C MET A 1 1.95 7.75 -44.30
N ASN A 2 2.85 8.71 -44.06
CA ASN A 2 4.28 8.49 -44.26
C ASN A 2 4.83 7.55 -43.19
N LEU A 3 5.68 6.60 -43.60
CA LEU A 3 6.27 5.58 -42.73
C LEU A 3 7.04 6.22 -41.55
N GLU A 4 7.68 7.36 -41.81
CA GLU A 4 8.36 8.17 -40.79
C GLU A 4 7.40 8.67 -39.70
N SER A 5 6.24 9.21 -40.09
CA SER A 5 5.24 9.70 -39.13
C SER A 5 4.69 8.55 -38.26
N PHE A 6 4.57 7.35 -38.84
CA PHE A 6 4.16 6.16 -38.10
C PHE A 6 5.22 5.72 -37.08
N LEU A 7 6.49 5.63 -37.49
CA LEU A 7 7.60 5.26 -36.60
C LEU A 7 7.78 6.27 -35.46
N ILE A 8 7.66 7.57 -35.75
CA ILE A 8 7.73 8.63 -34.73
C ILE A 8 6.60 8.47 -33.72
N THR A 9 5.36 8.26 -34.19
CA THR A 9 4.20 8.10 -33.31
C THR A 9 4.34 6.87 -32.40
N VAL A 10 4.81 5.75 -32.96
CA VAL A 10 5.06 4.51 -32.18
C VAL A 10 6.21 4.70 -31.19
N GLY A 11 7.28 5.39 -31.57
CA GLY A 11 8.40 5.69 -30.67
C GLY A 11 7.96 6.56 -29.49
N ILE A 12 7.17 7.61 -29.75
CA ILE A 12 6.66 8.51 -28.71
C ILE A 12 5.69 7.77 -27.78
N SER A 13 4.75 6.99 -28.32
CA SER A 13 3.79 6.25 -27.50
C SER A 13 4.47 5.23 -26.59
N LEU A 14 5.54 4.58 -27.07
CA LEU A 14 6.31 3.63 -26.30
C LEU A 14 7.11 4.31 -25.18
N ALA A 15 7.75 5.45 -25.48
CA ALA A 15 8.46 6.24 -24.47
C ALA A 15 7.53 6.79 -23.38
N VAL A 16 6.37 7.32 -23.78
CA VAL A 16 5.33 7.80 -22.84
C VAL A 16 4.77 6.65 -22.02
N GLY A 17 4.50 5.50 -22.64
CA GLY A 17 4.03 4.30 -21.94
C GLY A 17 5.03 3.79 -20.89
N MET A 18 6.33 3.78 -21.21
CA MET A 18 7.38 3.43 -20.25
C MET A 18 7.45 4.43 -19.09
N LEU A 19 7.35 5.73 -19.38
CA LEU A 19 7.39 6.77 -18.35
C LEU A 19 6.20 6.64 -17.39
N ILE A 20 4.98 6.49 -17.93
CA ILE A 20 3.78 6.28 -17.13
C ILE A 20 3.88 4.99 -16.31
N GLY A 21 4.39 3.90 -16.90
CA GLY A 21 4.60 2.63 -16.20
C GLY A 21 5.58 2.76 -15.02
N TYR A 22 6.66 3.51 -15.19
CA TYR A 22 7.62 3.78 -14.13
C TYR A 22 6.99 4.58 -12.98
N PHE A 23 6.27 5.66 -13.30
CA PHE A 23 5.56 6.46 -12.29
C PHE A 23 4.44 5.66 -11.60
N ALA A 24 3.68 4.88 -12.35
CA ALA A 24 2.63 4.04 -11.81
C ALA A 24 3.21 3.03 -10.81
N ARG A 25 4.36 2.41 -11.11
CA ARG A 25 5.01 1.45 -10.21
C ARG A 25 5.34 2.06 -8.85
N GLU A 26 5.97 3.24 -8.84
CA GLU A 26 6.30 3.98 -7.61
C GLU A 26 5.04 4.43 -6.85
N PHE A 27 4.02 4.91 -7.58
CA PHE A 27 2.77 5.35 -7.01
C PHE A 27 2.00 4.20 -6.35
N PHE A 28 1.88 3.04 -7.03
CA PHE A 28 1.21 1.85 -6.49
C PHE A 28 1.96 1.28 -5.28
N GLN A 29 3.30 1.28 -5.28
CA GLN A 29 4.07 0.85 -4.10
C GLN A 29 3.84 1.77 -2.90
N THR A 30 3.82 3.08 -3.13
CA THR A 30 3.55 4.09 -2.09
C THR A 30 2.14 3.93 -1.54
N ILE A 31 1.14 3.83 -2.42
CA ILE A 31 -0.26 3.58 -2.04
C ILE A 31 -0.37 2.28 -1.25
N TYR A 32 0.19 1.18 -1.75
CA TYR A 32 0.11 -0.11 -1.07
C TYR A 32 0.69 -0.03 0.34
N ARG A 33 1.81 0.68 0.51
CA ARG A 33 2.41 0.90 1.83
C ARG A 33 1.51 1.72 2.75
N VAL A 34 0.93 2.81 2.26
CA VAL A 34 0.02 3.67 3.04
C VAL A 34 -1.25 2.92 3.43
N PHE A 35 -1.86 2.20 2.49
CA PHE A 35 -3.03 1.36 2.77
C PHE A 35 -2.69 0.27 3.76
N HIS A 36 -1.56 -0.42 3.59
CA HIS A 36 -1.13 -1.41 4.55
C HIS A 36 -0.89 -0.79 5.93
N ASP A 37 -0.25 0.37 6.04
CA ASP A 37 0.00 1.00 7.34
C ASP A 37 -1.31 1.48 8.00
N LEU A 38 -2.27 1.97 7.22
CA LEU A 38 -3.56 2.43 7.72
C LEU A 38 -4.50 1.27 8.12
N TYR A 39 -4.53 0.19 7.34
CA TYR A 39 -5.41 -0.96 7.57
C TYR A 39 -4.78 -2.04 8.46
N ALA A 40 -3.46 -2.23 8.39
CA ALA A 40 -2.73 -3.19 9.20
C ALA A 40 -2.27 -2.63 10.55
N SER A 41 -2.38 -1.31 10.80
CA SER A 41 -2.22 -0.77 12.15
C SER A 41 -3.54 -0.93 12.91
N PRO A 42 -3.70 -1.98 13.73
CA PRO A 42 -4.93 -2.18 14.46
C PRO A 42 -4.81 -1.34 15.74
N LYS A 43 -4.81 -0.01 15.60
CA LYS A 43 -4.91 0.91 16.75
C LYS A 43 -6.20 0.66 17.57
N THR A 44 -7.14 -0.11 17.02
CA THR A 44 -8.42 -0.47 17.62
C THR A 44 -8.42 -1.80 18.37
N LEU A 45 -7.41 -2.67 18.21
CA LEU A 45 -7.28 -3.87 19.03
C LEU A 45 -6.71 -3.46 20.39
N LYS A 46 -7.58 -2.87 21.24
CA LYS A 46 -7.36 -2.76 22.67
C LYS A 46 -6.93 -4.15 23.16
N ARG A 47 -5.66 -4.25 23.54
CA ARG A 47 -5.06 -5.46 24.13
C ARG A 47 -5.98 -5.89 25.27
N TYR A 48 -6.73 -6.98 25.07
CA TYR A 48 -7.62 -7.50 26.09
C TYR A 48 -6.76 -7.85 27.30
N ARG A 49 -6.87 -7.05 28.36
CA ARG A 49 -6.23 -7.31 29.64
C ARG A 49 -7.20 -8.21 30.40
N PRO A 50 -6.92 -9.52 30.53
CA PRO A 50 -7.79 -10.37 31.33
C PRO A 50 -7.85 -9.77 32.74
N PRO A 51 -9.03 -9.72 33.38
CA PRO A 51 -9.12 -9.29 34.76
C PRO A 51 -8.18 -10.20 35.57
N SER A 52 -7.23 -9.59 36.27
CA SER A 52 -6.40 -10.32 37.22
C SER A 52 -7.36 -11.02 38.16
N ARG A 53 -7.31 -12.36 38.21
CA ARG A 53 -7.98 -13.12 39.26
C ARG A 53 -7.47 -12.55 40.57
N GLN A 54 -8.28 -11.68 41.17
CA GLN A 54 -8.18 -11.34 42.57
C GLN A 54 -8.49 -12.65 43.27
N LYS A 55 -7.40 -13.37 43.54
CA LYS A 55 -7.38 -14.51 44.42
C LYS A 55 -7.71 -13.89 45.77
N ASP A 56 -9.00 -13.87 46.11
CA ASP A 56 -9.46 -13.68 47.48
C ASP A 56 -8.97 -14.90 48.26
N SER A 57 -7.68 -14.84 48.59
CA SER A 57 -7.08 -15.49 49.73
C SER A 57 -7.09 -14.48 50.88
N SER A 58 -8.28 -14.10 51.34
CA SER A 58 -8.53 -13.80 52.76
C SER A 58 -9.18 -15.08 53.30
N ASN A 59 -8.43 -16.04 53.84
CA ASN A 59 -8.02 -16.02 55.24
C ASN A 59 -9.00 -15.24 56.11
N GLU A 60 -10.10 -15.90 56.48
CA GLU A 60 -10.65 -15.92 57.84
C GLU A 60 -11.46 -17.20 58.04
#